data_AF-B3TE75-F1
#
_entry.id   AF-B3TE75-F1
#
_cell.length_a   1.000
_cell.length_b   1.000
_cell.length_c   1.000
_cell.angle_alpha   90.00
_cell.angle_beta   90.00
_cell.angle_gamma   90.00
#
_symmetry.space_group_name_H-M   'P 1'
#
loop_
_entity.id
_entity.type
_entity.pdbx_description
1 polymer ?
#
loop_
_entity_poly.entity_id
_entity_poly.type
_entity_poly.pdbx_seq_one_letter_code
_entity_poly.pdbx_strand_id
1 'polypeptide(L)'
;LENIRDRQVVPSVKPGYLRPLVPEQAPQQAEPWTAVMADIERVVMSGVTHWQSPRFHAYFPTANSYPSIVADMLSGAIACIGFTWIASPACTELEVVMLDWLGQMLGLPDQFLARSGGEGGGVIQGTASEATFVALLGAKSRMMHRVKEQHPEWTETDILGKLVGYCNQQAHSSVERAGLLGGVKLRSLKPDSKRRLRGDTLREAIDEDIRNGLIPFYVVATLGTTSSCAFDALDEIGDVCNASDIWLHVDAAYAGSAFICPEYRHFMKGVEKADSFNFNPHKWMLVNFDCSAMWLKQPRWIVDAFNVDPLYLKHEQQGSAP
;
A
#
# COMPACT_ATOMS: atom_id res chain seq x y z
N LEU A 1 -14.55 -21.20 -11.84
CA LEU A 1 -15.14 -20.34 -10.79
C LEU A 1 -16.57 -20.76 -10.45
N GLU A 2 -17.40 -21.10 -11.43
CA GLU A 2 -18.83 -21.37 -11.22
C GLU A 2 -19.14 -22.50 -10.20
N ASN A 3 -18.31 -23.55 -10.17
CA ASN A 3 -18.45 -24.70 -9.26
C ASN A 3 -17.56 -24.61 -8.00
N ILE A 4 -16.99 -23.45 -7.66
CA ILE A 4 -16.04 -23.33 -6.53
C ILE A 4 -16.67 -23.66 -5.17
N ARG A 5 -18.01 -23.59 -5.06
CA ARG A 5 -18.77 -23.96 -3.84
C ARG A 5 -18.68 -25.45 -3.53
N ASP A 6 -18.43 -26.27 -4.54
CA ASP A 6 -18.36 -27.73 -4.41
C ASP A 6 -16.97 -28.20 -4.00
N ARG A 7 -15.97 -27.30 -4.01
CA ARG A 7 -14.60 -27.60 -3.59
C ARG A 7 -14.41 -27.39 -2.10
N GLN A 8 -13.57 -28.24 -1.50
CA GLN A 8 -13.10 -28.06 -0.13
C GLN A 8 -12.27 -26.78 -0.03
N VAL A 9 -12.66 -25.84 0.84
CA VAL A 9 -12.05 -24.50 0.90
C VAL A 9 -10.55 -24.52 1.21
N VAL A 10 -10.16 -25.28 2.26
CA VAL A 10 -8.77 -25.42 2.71
C VAL A 10 -8.31 -26.84 2.44
N PRO A 11 -7.20 -27.06 1.72
CA PRO A 11 -6.76 -28.38 1.30
C PRO A 11 -6.24 -29.22 2.48
N SER A 12 -6.40 -30.54 2.40
CA SER A 12 -5.92 -31.49 3.40
C SER A 12 -4.52 -32.04 3.06
N VAL A 13 -3.55 -31.15 2.87
CA VAL A 13 -2.16 -31.50 2.50
C VAL A 13 -1.16 -31.06 3.56
N LYS A 14 0.08 -31.61 3.51
CA LYS A 14 1.19 -31.24 4.39
C LYS A 14 2.30 -30.52 3.61
N PRO A 15 3.14 -29.69 4.27
CA PRO A 15 4.30 -29.09 3.62
C PRO A 15 5.15 -30.16 2.89
N GLY A 16 5.49 -29.88 1.63
CA GLY A 16 6.23 -30.81 0.76
C GLY A 16 5.37 -31.74 -0.12
N TYR A 17 4.03 -31.76 0.02
CA TYR A 17 3.15 -32.70 -0.73
C TYR A 17 3.30 -32.64 -2.27
N LEU A 18 3.64 -31.47 -2.82
CA LEU A 18 3.70 -31.24 -4.26
C LEU A 18 4.96 -31.83 -4.90
N ARG A 19 6.08 -31.92 -4.16
CA ARG A 19 7.37 -32.41 -4.67
C ARG A 19 7.30 -33.79 -5.33
N PRO A 20 6.63 -34.81 -4.74
CA PRO A 20 6.50 -36.12 -5.40
C PRO A 20 5.49 -36.14 -6.57
N LEU A 21 4.72 -35.07 -6.81
CA LEU A 21 3.71 -35.00 -7.87
C LEU A 21 4.25 -34.43 -9.20
N VAL A 22 5.46 -33.87 -9.18
CA VAL A 22 6.14 -33.25 -10.31
C VAL A 22 7.51 -33.90 -10.55
N PRO A 23 8.04 -33.88 -11.79
CA PRO A 23 9.38 -34.40 -12.07
C PRO A 23 10.48 -33.72 -11.24
N GLU A 24 11.55 -34.45 -10.95
CA GLU A 24 12.68 -33.90 -10.17
C GLU A 24 13.47 -32.82 -10.94
N GLN A 25 13.43 -32.88 -12.27
CA GLN A 25 14.13 -31.99 -13.19
C GLN A 25 13.15 -31.45 -14.24
N ALA A 26 13.42 -30.25 -14.76
CA ALA A 26 12.66 -29.68 -15.86
C ALA A 26 12.80 -30.54 -17.14
N PRO A 27 11.77 -30.64 -17.97
CA PRO A 27 11.83 -31.44 -19.19
C PRO A 27 12.82 -30.83 -20.20
N GLN A 28 13.60 -31.68 -20.88
CA GLN A 28 14.51 -31.24 -21.95
C GLN A 28 13.80 -30.93 -23.27
N GLN A 29 12.55 -31.38 -23.40
CA GLN A 29 11.72 -31.20 -24.59
C GLN A 29 10.37 -30.64 -24.17
N ALA A 30 9.74 -29.88 -25.07
CA ALA A 30 8.43 -29.30 -24.79
C ALA A 30 7.37 -30.38 -24.59
N GLU A 31 6.51 -30.18 -23.59
CA GLU A 31 5.33 -31.01 -23.36
C GLU A 31 4.12 -30.44 -24.12
N PRO A 32 3.18 -31.29 -24.56
CA PRO A 32 1.95 -30.80 -25.15
C PRO A 32 1.15 -30.00 -24.11
N TRP A 33 0.61 -28.85 -24.52
CA TRP A 33 -0.21 -27.98 -23.65
C TRP A 33 -1.33 -28.74 -22.91
N THR A 34 -1.91 -29.77 -23.53
CA THR A 34 -2.95 -30.61 -22.92
C THR A 34 -2.46 -31.38 -21.69
N ALA A 35 -1.18 -31.78 -21.64
CA ALA A 35 -0.59 -32.41 -20.46
C ALA A 35 -0.44 -31.40 -19.32
N VAL A 36 0.07 -30.20 -19.63
CA VAL A 36 0.19 -29.09 -18.67
C VAL A 36 -1.17 -28.71 -18.08
N MET A 37 -2.20 -28.64 -18.93
CA MET A 37 -3.56 -28.31 -18.47
C MET A 37 -4.19 -29.40 -17.61
N ALA A 38 -3.92 -30.69 -17.89
CA ALA A 38 -4.38 -31.77 -17.04
C ALA A 38 -3.77 -31.72 -15.63
N ASP A 39 -2.54 -31.22 -15.52
CA ASP A 39 -1.83 -31.08 -14.25
C ASP A 39 -2.36 -29.96 -13.35
N ILE A 40 -3.09 -28.98 -13.90
CA ILE A 40 -3.76 -27.96 -13.09
C ILE A 40 -4.74 -28.61 -12.11
N GLU A 41 -5.61 -29.50 -12.57
CA GLU A 41 -6.54 -30.19 -11.66
C GLU A 41 -5.86 -31.29 -10.84
N ARG A 42 -4.99 -32.09 -11.48
CA ARG A 42 -4.35 -33.25 -10.85
C ARG A 42 -3.38 -32.85 -9.74
N VAL A 43 -2.60 -31.80 -9.95
CA VAL A 43 -1.49 -31.41 -9.08
C VAL A 43 -1.81 -30.11 -8.36
N VAL A 44 -2.08 -29.04 -9.10
CA VAL A 44 -2.18 -27.68 -8.52
C VAL A 44 -3.40 -27.55 -7.62
N MET A 45 -4.60 -27.84 -8.14
CA MET A 45 -5.86 -27.65 -7.42
C MET A 45 -5.97 -28.49 -6.14
N SER A 46 -5.20 -29.58 -6.02
CA SER A 46 -5.17 -30.43 -4.82
C SER A 46 -4.65 -29.72 -3.55
N GLY A 47 -3.86 -28.65 -3.71
CA GLY A 47 -3.38 -27.84 -2.59
C GLY A 47 -3.68 -26.35 -2.71
N VAL A 48 -4.60 -25.95 -3.59
CA VAL A 48 -5.10 -24.58 -3.63
C VAL A 48 -6.03 -24.36 -2.44
N THR A 49 -5.78 -23.31 -1.66
CA THR A 49 -6.82 -22.73 -0.81
C THR A 49 -7.74 -21.89 -1.69
N HIS A 50 -9.03 -22.22 -1.72
CA HIS A 50 -9.98 -21.57 -2.62
C HIS A 50 -10.49 -20.25 -2.05
N TRP A 51 -9.67 -19.20 -2.15
CA TRP A 51 -9.97 -17.84 -1.69
C TRP A 51 -11.27 -17.26 -2.26
N GLN A 52 -11.63 -17.63 -3.49
CA GLN A 52 -12.86 -17.18 -4.16
C GLN A 52 -14.11 -17.99 -3.75
N SER A 53 -13.97 -18.94 -2.81
CA SER A 53 -15.12 -19.67 -2.30
C SER A 53 -15.97 -18.78 -1.39
N PRO A 54 -17.31 -18.76 -1.54
CA PRO A 54 -18.20 -18.07 -0.60
C PRO A 54 -18.14 -18.58 0.84
N ARG A 55 -17.47 -19.71 1.07
CA ARG A 55 -17.25 -20.34 2.38
C ARG A 55 -15.89 -19.99 2.98
N PHE A 56 -15.07 -19.18 2.29
CA PHE A 56 -13.79 -18.70 2.80
C PHE A 56 -14.01 -17.41 3.61
N HIS A 57 -13.75 -17.49 4.92
CA HIS A 57 -13.94 -16.38 5.85
C HIS A 57 -12.68 -16.08 6.67
N ALA A 58 -11.51 -16.52 6.21
CA ALA A 58 -10.23 -16.17 6.80
C ALA A 58 -9.70 -14.86 6.20
N TYR A 59 -8.93 -14.11 7.00
CA TYR A 59 -8.33 -12.83 6.61
C TYR A 59 -9.36 -11.80 6.10
N PHE A 60 -8.90 -10.84 5.29
CA PHE A 60 -9.76 -10.04 4.42
C PHE A 60 -9.87 -10.70 3.04
N PRO A 61 -10.96 -10.42 2.29
CA PRO A 61 -11.14 -10.98 0.95
C PRO A 61 -9.98 -10.60 0.03
N THR A 62 -9.74 -11.46 -0.96
CA THR A 62 -9.04 -11.09 -2.19
C THR A 62 -10.07 -11.11 -3.30
N ALA A 63 -10.21 -10.01 -4.00
CA ALA A 63 -11.24 -9.82 -4.99
C ALA A 63 -10.82 -10.43 -6.33
N ASN A 64 -11.79 -10.89 -7.11
CA ASN A 64 -11.57 -11.38 -8.47
C ASN A 64 -12.86 -11.17 -9.26
N SER A 65 -12.73 -10.79 -10.52
CA SER A 65 -13.86 -10.72 -11.45
C SER A 65 -13.44 -11.07 -12.88
N TYR A 66 -14.41 -11.49 -13.70
CA TYR A 66 -14.17 -11.77 -15.11
C TYR A 66 -13.55 -10.58 -15.86
N PRO A 67 -14.00 -9.32 -15.69
CA PRO A 67 -13.34 -8.18 -16.32
C PRO A 67 -11.87 -8.03 -15.92
N SER A 68 -11.54 -8.25 -14.64
CA SER A 68 -10.15 -8.18 -14.18
C SER A 68 -9.28 -9.26 -14.81
N ILE A 69 -9.78 -10.50 -14.93
CA ILE A 69 -9.05 -11.59 -15.59
C ILE A 69 -8.77 -11.24 -17.05
N VAL A 70 -9.76 -10.70 -17.78
CA VAL A 70 -9.59 -10.31 -19.18
C VAL A 70 -8.61 -9.15 -19.32
N ALA A 71 -8.67 -8.17 -18.42
CA ALA A 71 -7.73 -7.05 -18.40
C ALA A 71 -6.28 -7.53 -18.17
N ASP A 72 -6.07 -8.47 -17.24
CA ASP A 72 -4.73 -9.04 -16.99
C ASP A 72 -4.22 -9.85 -18.20
N MET A 73 -5.10 -10.57 -18.89
CA MET A 73 -4.73 -11.27 -20.13
C MET A 73 -4.27 -10.29 -21.21
N LEU A 74 -4.93 -9.14 -21.36
CA LEU A 74 -4.52 -8.09 -22.30
C LEU A 74 -3.22 -7.42 -21.88
N SER A 75 -3.07 -7.09 -20.59
CA SER A 75 -1.83 -6.55 -20.03
C SER A 75 -0.65 -7.50 -20.28
N GLY A 76 -0.83 -8.79 -20.02
CA GLY A 76 0.18 -9.82 -20.27
C GLY A 76 0.47 -10.05 -21.75
N ALA A 77 -0.49 -9.82 -22.65
CA ALA A 77 -0.27 -9.90 -24.10
C ALA A 77 0.52 -8.69 -24.64
N ILE A 78 0.26 -7.49 -24.10
CA ILE A 78 1.00 -6.27 -24.45
C ILE A 78 2.42 -6.30 -23.86
N ALA A 79 2.55 -6.78 -22.62
CA ALA A 79 3.81 -6.96 -21.90
C ALA A 79 4.74 -5.72 -21.92
N CYS A 80 4.17 -4.51 -21.92
CA CYS A 80 4.95 -3.27 -21.89
C CYS A 80 5.51 -2.98 -20.49
N ILE A 81 6.61 -2.25 -20.41
CA ILE A 81 7.24 -1.86 -19.15
C ILE A 81 7.27 -0.32 -19.08
N GLY A 82 6.55 0.25 -18.10
CA GLY A 82 6.35 1.70 -17.95
C GLY A 82 7.27 2.38 -16.94
N PHE A 83 8.58 2.09 -16.95
CA PHE A 83 9.51 2.70 -15.97
C PHE A 83 9.80 4.18 -16.25
N THR A 84 9.55 4.65 -17.47
CA THR A 84 9.49 6.07 -17.84
C THR A 84 8.32 6.27 -18.81
N TRP A 85 7.85 7.51 -18.93
CA TRP A 85 6.75 7.84 -19.85
C TRP A 85 7.03 7.37 -21.28
N ILE A 86 8.26 7.59 -21.79
CA ILE A 86 8.59 7.21 -23.17
C ILE A 86 8.67 5.68 -23.38
N ALA A 87 8.89 4.90 -22.32
CA ALA A 87 8.94 3.44 -22.40
C ALA A 87 7.56 2.83 -22.70
N SER A 88 6.48 3.45 -22.21
CA SER A 88 5.10 3.14 -22.60
C SER A 88 4.16 4.27 -22.17
N PRO A 89 3.89 5.26 -23.04
CA PRO A 89 3.07 6.42 -22.67
C PRO A 89 1.68 6.01 -22.17
N ALA A 90 1.04 5.08 -22.87
CA ALA A 90 -0.28 4.58 -22.49
C ALA A 90 -0.30 3.91 -21.10
N CYS A 91 0.81 3.30 -20.66
CA CYS A 91 0.90 2.71 -19.32
C CYS A 91 0.81 3.80 -18.24
N THR A 92 1.60 4.86 -18.37
CA THR A 92 1.61 5.99 -17.43
C THR A 92 0.31 6.80 -17.49
N GLU A 93 -0.10 7.21 -18.69
CA GLU A 93 -1.27 8.09 -18.91
C GLU A 93 -2.57 7.43 -18.41
N LEU A 94 -2.77 6.15 -18.71
CA LEU A 94 -3.97 5.45 -18.28
C LEU A 94 -4.00 5.26 -16.77
N GLU A 95 -2.84 4.98 -16.14
CA GLU A 95 -2.75 4.88 -14.68
C GLU A 95 -3.17 6.20 -14.00
N VAL A 96 -2.65 7.34 -14.47
CA VAL A 96 -3.00 8.67 -13.94
C VAL A 96 -4.51 8.90 -14.01
N VAL A 97 -5.13 8.67 -15.18
CA VAL A 97 -6.58 8.86 -15.36
C VAL A 97 -7.38 7.91 -14.46
N MET A 98 -7.00 6.64 -14.38
CA MET A 98 -7.70 5.66 -13.55
C MET A 98 -7.60 5.97 -12.06
N LEU A 99 -6.46 6.48 -11.59
CA LEU A 99 -6.29 6.84 -10.17
C LEU A 99 -6.98 8.15 -9.81
N ASP A 100 -7.15 9.06 -10.75
CA ASP A 100 -8.04 10.20 -10.56
C ASP A 100 -9.50 9.76 -10.45
N TRP A 101 -9.98 8.90 -11.35
CA TRP A 101 -11.33 8.35 -11.26
C TRP A 101 -11.55 7.62 -9.93
N LEU A 102 -10.58 6.81 -9.54
CA LEU A 102 -10.67 6.06 -8.30
C LEU A 102 -10.65 6.97 -7.07
N GLY A 103 -9.78 7.98 -7.04
CA GLY A 103 -9.76 8.98 -5.97
C GLY A 103 -11.07 9.76 -5.87
N GLN A 104 -11.67 10.13 -7.01
CA GLN A 104 -13.00 10.75 -7.06
C GLN A 104 -14.09 9.82 -6.53
N MET A 105 -14.07 8.54 -6.91
CA MET A 105 -15.03 7.53 -6.44
C MET A 105 -14.97 7.37 -4.93
N LEU A 106 -13.77 7.40 -4.33
CA LEU A 106 -13.59 7.36 -2.88
C LEU A 106 -14.05 8.65 -2.19
N GLY A 107 -14.01 9.78 -2.90
CA GLY A 107 -14.20 11.11 -2.32
C GLY A 107 -12.93 11.64 -1.66
N LEU A 108 -11.76 11.31 -2.21
CA LEU A 108 -10.49 11.89 -1.77
C LEU A 108 -10.44 13.39 -2.12
N PRO A 109 -9.80 14.22 -1.29
CA PRO A 109 -9.56 15.63 -1.57
C PRO A 109 -8.81 15.87 -2.90
N ASP A 110 -9.15 16.96 -3.61
CA ASP A 110 -8.56 17.29 -4.93
C ASP A 110 -7.02 17.39 -4.90
N GLN A 111 -6.43 17.78 -3.78
CA GLN A 111 -4.97 17.82 -3.56
C GLN A 111 -4.25 16.45 -3.69
N PHE A 112 -5.00 15.35 -3.78
CA PHE A 112 -4.45 14.02 -4.10
C PHE A 112 -4.57 13.66 -5.59
N LEU A 113 -5.33 14.41 -6.38
CA LEU A 113 -5.69 14.07 -7.75
C LEU A 113 -4.82 14.85 -8.74
N ALA A 114 -4.27 14.16 -9.74
CA ALA A 114 -3.41 14.76 -10.76
C ALA A 114 -4.17 15.84 -11.56
N ARG A 115 -5.44 15.57 -11.91
CA ARG A 115 -6.35 16.53 -12.58
C ARG A 115 -6.55 17.87 -11.85
N SER A 116 -6.15 17.99 -10.60
CA SER A 116 -6.21 19.27 -9.87
C SER A 116 -5.18 20.28 -10.36
N GLY A 117 -4.14 19.82 -11.08
CA GLY A 117 -3.00 20.65 -11.49
C GLY A 117 -2.03 21.00 -10.35
N GLY A 118 -2.24 20.42 -9.16
CA GLY A 118 -1.29 20.52 -8.04
C GLY A 118 -0.14 19.50 -8.15
N GLU A 119 0.68 19.40 -7.11
CA GLU A 119 1.77 18.41 -7.04
C GLU A 119 1.26 16.97 -6.81
N GLY A 120 0.04 16.81 -6.30
CA GLY A 120 -0.49 15.52 -5.86
C GLY A 120 -0.83 14.56 -6.99
N GLY A 121 -0.88 13.27 -6.67
CA GLY A 121 -1.24 12.24 -7.62
C GLY A 121 -1.35 10.85 -7.00
N GLY A 122 -1.89 9.93 -7.80
CA GLY A 122 -1.94 8.51 -7.48
C GLY A 122 -0.85 7.71 -8.20
N VAL A 123 -0.46 6.58 -7.62
CA VAL A 123 0.34 5.53 -8.26
C VAL A 123 -0.17 4.13 -7.86
N ILE A 124 -0.10 3.16 -8.77
CA ILE A 124 -0.37 1.74 -8.47
C ILE A 124 0.89 1.10 -7.89
N GLN A 125 0.72 0.40 -6.78
CA GLN A 125 1.72 -0.39 -6.06
C GLN A 125 1.30 -1.87 -6.07
N GLY A 126 2.23 -2.79 -5.81
CA GLY A 126 1.89 -4.21 -5.69
C GLY A 126 1.08 -4.49 -4.41
N THR A 127 1.46 -3.86 -3.30
CA THR A 127 0.78 -4.09 -2.01
C THR A 127 0.63 -2.83 -1.14
N ALA A 128 -0.33 -2.87 -0.20
CA ALA A 128 -0.41 -1.90 0.90
C ALA A 128 0.88 -1.86 1.73
N SER A 129 1.59 -2.98 1.87
CA SER A 129 2.85 -3.02 2.62
C SER A 129 3.93 -2.18 1.95
N GLU A 130 4.01 -2.25 0.62
CA GLU A 130 4.89 -1.40 -0.18
C GLU A 130 4.46 0.06 -0.10
N ALA A 131 3.16 0.35 -0.24
CA ALA A 131 2.64 1.71 -0.13
C ALA A 131 2.99 2.37 1.22
N THR A 132 2.77 1.65 2.33
CA THR A 132 3.17 2.12 3.67
C THR A 132 4.67 2.32 3.81
N PHE A 133 5.48 1.45 3.18
CA PHE A 133 6.94 1.59 3.22
C PHE A 133 7.42 2.78 2.39
N VAL A 134 6.88 2.98 1.19
CA VAL A 134 7.14 4.13 0.33
C VAL A 134 6.77 5.44 1.04
N ALA A 135 5.62 5.48 1.71
CA ALA A 135 5.21 6.63 2.52
C ALA A 135 6.20 6.91 3.67
N LEU A 136 6.66 5.88 4.38
CA LEU A 136 7.67 6.02 5.43
C LEU A 136 8.98 6.58 4.88
N LEU A 137 9.43 6.12 3.70
CA LEU A 137 10.67 6.59 3.09
C LEU A 137 10.55 8.04 2.60
N GLY A 138 9.39 8.44 2.06
CA GLY A 138 9.10 9.84 1.75
C GLY A 138 9.10 10.74 2.99
N ALA A 139 8.44 10.31 4.06
CA ALA A 139 8.44 10.99 5.35
C ALA A 139 9.85 11.14 5.93
N LYS A 140 10.66 10.07 5.84
CA LYS A 140 12.05 10.07 6.27
C LYS A 140 12.87 11.07 5.48
N SER A 141 12.77 11.07 4.15
CA SER A 141 13.49 12.01 3.28
C SER A 141 13.17 13.46 3.62
N ARG A 142 11.87 13.80 3.71
CA ARG A 142 11.40 15.14 4.11
C ARG A 142 11.98 15.58 5.45
N MET A 143 11.90 14.71 6.47
CA MET A 143 12.38 15.06 7.81
C MET A 143 13.90 15.16 7.86
N MET A 144 14.63 14.27 7.20
CA MET A 144 16.09 14.31 7.12
C MET A 144 16.58 15.63 6.51
N HIS A 145 15.98 16.06 5.40
CA HIS A 145 16.29 17.34 4.76
C HIS A 145 16.08 18.51 5.72
N ARG A 146 14.90 18.58 6.34
CA ARG A 146 14.52 19.66 7.25
C ARG A 146 15.44 19.73 8.47
N VAL A 147 15.73 18.59 9.12
CA VAL A 147 16.60 18.56 10.30
C VAL A 147 18.03 18.93 9.93
N LYS A 148 18.51 18.51 8.75
CA LYS A 148 19.84 18.86 8.27
C LYS A 148 20.00 20.35 7.99
N GLU A 149 18.96 21.04 7.51
CA GLU A 149 18.96 22.50 7.37
C GLU A 149 19.01 23.21 8.72
N GLN A 150 18.33 22.67 9.73
CA GLN A 150 18.28 23.23 11.09
C GLN A 150 19.54 22.93 11.91
N HIS A 151 20.17 21.79 11.64
CA HIS A 151 21.38 21.28 12.29
C HIS A 151 22.43 20.85 11.26
N PRO A 152 23.08 21.80 10.55
CA PRO A 152 24.07 21.47 9.51
C PRO A 152 25.26 20.64 10.02
N GLU A 153 25.53 20.70 11.32
CA GLU A 153 26.61 19.98 12.00
C GLU A 153 26.30 18.51 12.29
N TRP A 154 25.02 18.10 12.29
CA TRP A 154 24.65 16.69 12.53
C TRP A 154 24.90 15.85 11.30
N THR A 155 25.45 14.65 11.48
CA THR A 155 25.55 13.68 10.38
C THR A 155 24.18 13.07 10.08
N GLU A 156 24.01 12.48 8.89
CA GLU A 156 22.77 11.76 8.57
C GLU A 156 22.49 10.63 9.58
N THR A 157 23.53 9.95 10.05
CA THR A 157 23.42 8.90 11.07
C THR A 157 22.90 9.45 12.40
N ASP A 158 23.35 10.65 12.81
CA ASP A 158 22.87 11.29 14.04
C ASP A 158 21.37 11.59 13.97
N ILE A 159 20.90 12.10 12.83
CA ILE A 159 19.49 12.40 12.59
C ILE A 159 18.69 11.09 12.55
N LEU A 160 19.13 10.11 11.76
CA LEU A 160 18.44 8.83 11.59
C LEU A 160 18.24 8.10 12.91
N GLY A 161 19.25 8.08 13.78
CA GLY A 161 19.18 7.45 15.11
C GLY A 161 18.15 8.07 16.06
N LYS A 162 17.70 9.29 15.75
CA LYS A 162 16.71 10.05 16.54
C LYS A 162 15.28 9.95 15.98
N LEU A 163 15.10 9.52 14.73
CA LEU A 163 13.77 9.44 14.12
C LEU A 163 12.89 8.39 14.82
N VAL A 164 11.64 8.77 15.08
CA VAL A 164 10.60 7.90 15.64
C VAL A 164 9.26 8.13 14.96
N GLY A 165 8.59 7.03 14.60
CA GLY A 165 7.22 7.05 14.07
C GLY A 165 6.24 6.28 14.95
N TYR A 166 4.95 6.40 14.64
CA TYR A 166 3.86 5.92 15.50
C TYR A 166 2.78 5.19 14.71
N CYS A 167 2.15 4.23 15.36
CA CYS A 167 0.95 3.59 14.84
C CYS A 167 0.07 3.07 15.98
N ASN A 168 -1.16 2.69 15.66
CA ASN A 168 -1.99 1.91 16.57
C ASN A 168 -1.34 0.54 16.82
N GLN A 169 -1.37 0.01 18.04
CA GLN A 169 -0.97 -1.38 18.33
C GLN A 169 -1.76 -2.43 17.53
N GLN A 170 -2.92 -2.08 16.98
CA GLN A 170 -3.71 -2.91 16.06
C GLN A 170 -3.39 -2.69 14.57
N ALA A 171 -2.42 -1.82 14.26
CA ALA A 171 -1.97 -1.63 12.89
C ALA A 171 -1.48 -2.96 12.30
N HIS A 172 -1.54 -3.08 10.97
CA HIS A 172 -1.06 -4.28 10.31
C HIS A 172 0.45 -4.43 10.50
N SER A 173 0.94 -5.68 10.50
CA SER A 173 2.36 -6.00 10.70
C SER A 173 3.28 -5.41 9.62
N SER A 174 2.71 -4.95 8.49
CA SER A 174 3.43 -4.17 7.48
C SER A 174 4.01 -2.88 8.02
N VAL A 175 3.37 -2.24 9.01
CA VAL A 175 3.88 -0.99 9.60
C VAL A 175 5.16 -1.26 10.37
N GLU A 176 5.16 -2.27 11.23
CA GLU A 176 6.37 -2.71 11.94
C GLU A 176 7.47 -3.12 10.95
N ARG A 177 7.13 -3.90 9.92
CA ARG A 177 8.06 -4.29 8.85
C ARG A 177 8.64 -3.09 8.12
N ALA A 178 7.84 -2.06 7.84
CA ALA A 178 8.31 -0.83 7.20
C ALA A 178 9.33 -0.09 8.09
N GLY A 179 9.14 -0.07 9.42
CA GLY A 179 10.13 0.48 10.35
C GLY A 179 11.44 -0.31 10.35
N LEU A 180 11.36 -1.64 10.39
CA LEU A 180 12.52 -2.53 10.32
C LEU A 180 13.33 -2.33 9.03
N LEU A 181 12.65 -2.30 7.87
CA LEU A 181 13.29 -2.08 6.56
C LEU A 181 13.77 -0.63 6.40
N GLY A 182 13.06 0.33 6.98
CA GLY A 182 13.38 1.76 6.91
C GLY A 182 14.53 2.18 7.82
N GLY A 183 14.93 1.31 8.76
CA GLY A 183 15.97 1.58 9.74
C GLY A 183 15.57 2.63 10.79
N VAL A 184 14.29 2.66 11.17
CA VAL A 184 13.72 3.69 12.06
C VAL A 184 12.98 3.07 13.23
N LYS A 185 12.88 3.80 14.34
CA LYS A 185 12.08 3.40 15.50
C LYS A 185 10.59 3.57 15.19
N LEU A 186 9.78 2.58 15.53
CA LEU A 186 8.32 2.69 15.50
C LEU A 186 7.74 2.35 16.88
N ARG A 187 6.89 3.22 17.40
CA ARG A 187 6.13 3.01 18.64
C ARG A 187 4.70 2.59 18.31
N SER A 188 4.33 1.41 18.79
CA SER A 188 2.94 0.97 18.80
C SER A 188 2.23 1.56 20.01
N LEU A 189 1.24 2.40 19.77
CA LEU A 189 0.50 3.12 20.81
C LEU A 189 -0.78 2.36 21.20
N LYS A 190 -1.09 2.39 22.49
CA LYS A 190 -2.25 1.70 23.05
C LYS A 190 -3.55 2.38 22.57
N PRO A 191 -4.49 1.66 21.95
CA PRO A 191 -5.75 2.27 21.53
C PRO A 191 -6.74 2.47 22.68
N ASP A 192 -7.81 3.23 22.41
CA ASP A 192 -8.93 3.42 23.34
C ASP A 192 -9.77 2.13 23.54
N SER A 193 -10.81 2.21 24.36
CA SER A 193 -11.74 1.09 24.61
C SER A 193 -12.51 0.62 23.36
N LYS A 194 -12.55 1.43 22.30
CA LYS A 194 -13.10 1.09 20.98
C LYS A 194 -12.04 0.60 20.00
N ARG A 195 -10.80 0.40 20.47
CA ARG A 195 -9.62 -0.06 19.72
C ARG A 195 -9.11 0.95 18.68
N ARG A 196 -9.42 2.22 18.87
CA ARG A 196 -9.01 3.32 17.98
C ARG A 196 -7.83 4.05 18.58
N LEU A 197 -6.85 4.43 17.76
CA LEU A 197 -5.86 5.41 18.16
C LEU A 197 -6.51 6.79 18.25
N ARG A 198 -6.17 7.55 19.30
CA ARG A 198 -6.74 8.85 19.63
C ARG A 198 -5.66 9.92 19.62
N GLY A 199 -6.05 11.16 19.34
CA GLY A 199 -5.11 12.27 19.22
C GLY A 199 -4.38 12.61 20.53
N ASP A 200 -5.04 12.47 21.68
CA ASP A 200 -4.44 12.66 23.00
C ASP A 200 -3.29 11.68 23.27
N THR A 201 -3.52 10.39 23.00
CA THR A 201 -2.55 9.31 23.17
C THR A 201 -1.33 9.53 22.26
N LEU A 202 -1.57 9.98 21.02
CA LEU A 202 -0.50 10.31 20.09
C LEU A 202 0.31 11.53 20.57
N ARG A 203 -0.37 12.59 21.03
CA ARG A 203 0.27 13.82 21.52
C ARG A 203 1.14 13.55 22.74
N GLU A 204 0.65 12.77 23.69
CA GLU A 204 1.42 12.38 24.88
C GLU A 204 2.70 11.63 24.51
N ALA A 205 2.63 10.70 23.55
CA ALA A 205 3.79 9.94 23.09
C ALA A 205 4.81 10.83 22.36
N ILE A 206 4.33 11.77 21.51
CA ILE A 206 5.16 12.76 20.83
C ILE A 206 5.89 13.65 21.84
N ASP A 207 5.17 14.20 22.82
CA ASP A 207 5.75 15.09 23.84
C ASP A 207 6.79 14.35 24.70
N GLU A 208 6.55 13.08 25.02
CA GLU A 208 7.52 12.21 25.69
C GLU A 208 8.80 12.03 24.86
N ASP A 209 8.66 11.70 23.58
CA ASP A 209 9.80 11.44 22.70
C ASP A 209 10.63 12.70 22.42
N ILE A 210 9.97 13.85 22.27
CA ILE A 210 10.65 15.15 22.16
C ILE A 210 11.47 15.43 23.42
N ARG A 211 10.91 15.21 24.62
CA ARG A 211 11.67 15.35 25.89
C ARG A 211 12.85 14.40 25.97
N ASN A 212 12.76 13.22 25.35
CA ASN A 212 13.84 12.24 25.26
C ASN A 212 14.83 12.52 24.11
N GLY A 213 14.69 13.65 23.40
CA GLY A 213 15.59 14.07 22.32
C GLY A 213 15.45 13.27 21.02
N LEU A 214 14.29 12.63 20.82
CA LEU A 214 13.89 11.99 19.57
C LEU A 214 13.13 12.97 18.66
N ILE A 215 12.99 12.59 17.40
CA ILE A 215 12.39 13.40 16.33
C ILE A 215 11.17 12.64 15.78
N PRO A 216 9.95 12.98 16.23
CA PRO A 216 8.70 12.52 15.64
C PRO A 216 8.63 12.88 14.16
N PHE A 217 8.36 11.92 13.27
CA PHE A 217 8.35 12.21 11.83
C PHE A 217 7.26 11.50 11.02
N TYR A 218 6.69 10.40 11.52
CA TYR A 218 5.74 9.59 10.75
C TYR A 218 4.64 8.99 11.64
N VAL A 219 3.40 9.02 11.17
CA VAL A 219 2.25 8.38 11.83
C VAL A 219 1.48 7.59 10.80
N VAL A 220 1.13 6.34 11.14
CA VAL A 220 0.15 5.55 10.38
C VAL A 220 -1.17 5.51 11.12
N ALA A 221 -2.20 6.11 10.53
CA ALA A 221 -3.58 5.96 10.97
C ALA A 221 -4.24 4.84 10.15
N THR A 222 -4.83 3.85 10.81
CA THR A 222 -5.47 2.72 10.15
C THR A 222 -7.00 2.90 10.11
N LEU A 223 -7.56 2.90 8.91
CA LEU A 223 -9.00 2.86 8.67
C LEU A 223 -9.39 1.42 8.30
N GLY A 224 -9.79 0.64 9.30
CA GLY A 224 -10.12 -0.78 9.15
C GLY A 224 -8.99 -1.70 9.59
N THR A 225 -8.70 -1.75 10.89
CA THR A 225 -7.65 -2.61 11.47
C THR A 225 -7.89 -4.09 11.18
N THR A 226 -6.81 -4.85 11.02
CA THR A 226 -6.89 -6.26 10.58
C THR A 226 -7.72 -7.14 11.50
N SER A 227 -7.53 -7.01 12.82
CA SER A 227 -8.15 -7.93 13.79
C SER A 227 -9.64 -7.68 13.99
N SER A 228 -10.13 -6.46 13.77
CA SER A 228 -11.48 -6.10 14.18
C SER A 228 -12.16 -5.01 13.36
N CYS A 229 -11.54 -4.57 12.27
CA CYS A 229 -11.99 -3.49 11.41
C CYS A 229 -12.30 -2.21 12.20
N ALA A 230 -11.46 -1.86 13.19
CA ALA A 230 -11.57 -0.60 13.91
C ALA A 230 -11.01 0.57 13.06
N PHE A 231 -11.45 1.79 13.35
CA PHE A 231 -11.07 2.99 12.62
C PHE A 231 -10.43 3.99 13.58
N ASP A 232 -9.17 4.33 13.35
CA ASP A 232 -8.49 5.36 14.13
C ASP A 232 -9.20 6.72 14.01
N ALA A 233 -9.07 7.57 15.03
CA ALA A 233 -9.69 8.89 15.04
C ALA A 233 -8.90 9.87 14.16
N LEU A 234 -9.01 9.69 12.84
CA LEU A 234 -8.20 10.38 11.83
C LEU A 234 -8.24 11.91 11.97
N ASP A 235 -9.40 12.49 12.23
CA ASP A 235 -9.57 13.93 12.44
C ASP A 235 -8.69 14.46 13.58
N GLU A 236 -8.68 13.75 14.71
CA GLU A 236 -7.87 14.10 15.90
C GLU A 236 -6.38 13.89 15.65
N ILE A 237 -6.02 12.77 15.00
CA ILE A 237 -4.64 12.43 14.66
C ILE A 237 -4.06 13.47 13.68
N GLY A 238 -4.84 13.85 12.66
CA GLY A 238 -4.45 14.85 11.68
C GLY A 238 -4.17 16.22 12.30
N ASP A 239 -4.95 16.64 13.31
CA ASP A 239 -4.67 17.88 14.04
C ASP A 239 -3.34 17.83 14.78
N VAL A 240 -3.00 16.68 15.37
CA VAL A 240 -1.71 16.48 16.04
C VAL A 240 -0.56 16.47 15.03
N CYS A 241 -0.70 15.72 13.93
CA CYS A 241 0.32 15.62 12.89
C CYS A 241 0.61 16.98 12.26
N ASN A 242 -0.41 17.75 11.87
CA ASN A 242 -0.23 19.07 11.27
C ASN A 242 0.40 20.07 12.25
N ALA A 243 0.00 20.07 13.52
CA ALA A 243 0.56 20.97 14.53
C ALA A 243 2.07 20.73 14.79
N SER A 244 2.53 19.50 14.58
CA SER A 244 3.92 19.10 14.78
C SER A 244 4.69 18.89 13.47
N ASP A 245 4.07 19.17 12.32
CA ASP A 245 4.60 18.92 10.96
C ASP A 245 5.16 17.49 10.80
N ILE A 246 4.37 16.51 11.22
CA ILE A 246 4.65 15.07 11.15
C ILE A 246 3.88 14.48 9.96
N TRP A 247 4.52 13.62 9.18
CA TRP A 247 3.85 12.97 8.05
C TRP A 247 2.76 12.00 8.53
N LEU A 248 1.54 12.17 8.02
CA LEU A 248 0.40 11.30 8.29
C LEU A 248 0.08 10.42 7.07
N HIS A 249 0.29 9.11 7.22
CA HIS A 249 -0.14 8.10 6.25
C HIS A 249 -1.43 7.42 6.72
N VAL A 250 -2.40 7.29 5.82
CA VAL A 250 -3.65 6.55 6.04
C VAL A 250 -3.58 5.19 5.35
N ASP A 251 -3.58 4.13 6.16
CA ASP A 251 -3.76 2.76 5.67
C ASP A 251 -5.23 2.37 5.74
N ALA A 252 -5.89 2.35 4.58
CA ALA A 252 -7.27 1.91 4.42
C ALA A 252 -7.37 0.61 3.60
N ALA A 253 -6.34 -0.25 3.62
CA ALA A 253 -6.20 -1.39 2.71
C ALA A 253 -7.51 -2.16 2.44
N TYR A 254 -8.27 -2.50 3.48
CA TYR A 254 -9.57 -3.16 3.34
C TYR A 254 -10.74 -2.17 3.22
N ALA A 255 -10.91 -1.29 4.20
CA ALA A 255 -12.11 -0.45 4.31
C ALA A 255 -12.20 0.65 3.24
N GLY A 256 -11.10 0.96 2.54
CA GLY A 256 -11.07 1.95 1.47
C GLY A 256 -12.11 1.70 0.39
N SER A 257 -12.36 0.44 0.03
CA SER A 257 -13.40 0.10 -0.96
C SER A 257 -14.81 0.55 -0.53
N ALA A 258 -15.08 0.58 0.77
CA ALA A 258 -16.38 1.02 1.30
C ALA A 258 -16.62 2.52 1.08
N PHE A 259 -15.56 3.33 0.95
CA PHE A 259 -15.68 4.79 0.77
C PHE A 259 -16.19 5.20 -0.62
N ILE A 260 -16.32 4.25 -1.55
CA ILE A 260 -17.12 4.45 -2.76
C ILE A 260 -18.56 4.81 -2.41
N CYS A 261 -19.10 4.25 -1.33
CA CYS A 261 -20.45 4.54 -0.84
C CYS A 261 -20.39 5.74 0.13
N PRO A 262 -21.04 6.88 -0.19
CA PRO A 262 -20.95 8.11 0.61
C PRO A 262 -21.29 7.95 2.10
N GLU A 263 -22.20 7.04 2.44
CA GLU A 263 -22.62 6.75 3.81
C GLU A 263 -21.50 6.23 4.72
N TYR A 264 -20.42 5.64 4.16
CA TYR A 264 -19.26 5.19 4.94
C TYR A 264 -18.14 6.22 5.03
N ARG A 265 -18.20 7.33 4.29
CA ARG A 265 -17.13 8.34 4.24
C ARG A 265 -16.95 9.11 5.55
N HIS A 266 -17.88 9.01 6.49
CA HIS A 266 -17.72 9.60 7.83
C HIS A 266 -16.49 9.06 8.58
N PHE A 267 -16.00 7.85 8.24
CA PHE A 267 -14.74 7.32 8.76
C PHE A 267 -13.48 8.00 8.17
N MET A 268 -13.61 8.71 7.05
CA MET A 268 -12.52 9.48 6.44
C MET A 268 -12.48 10.93 6.92
N LYS A 269 -13.28 11.33 7.92
CA LYS A 269 -13.22 12.69 8.47
C LYS A 269 -11.79 13.01 8.90
N GLY A 270 -11.19 14.06 8.33
CA GLY A 270 -9.78 14.42 8.54
C GLY A 270 -8.81 13.96 7.46
N VAL A 271 -9.25 13.26 6.40
CA VAL A 271 -8.38 12.78 5.32
C VAL A 271 -7.67 13.91 4.58
N GLU A 272 -8.26 15.12 4.56
CA GLU A 272 -7.65 16.33 4.04
C GLU A 272 -6.38 16.76 4.79
N LYS A 273 -6.11 16.19 5.96
CA LYS A 273 -4.91 16.42 6.78
C LYS A 273 -3.80 15.40 6.50
N ALA A 274 -4.11 14.25 5.90
CA ALA A 274 -3.11 13.19 5.64
C ALA A 274 -2.16 13.54 4.50
N ASP A 275 -0.87 13.20 4.57
CA ASP A 275 0.09 13.39 3.47
C ASP A 275 -0.02 12.30 2.39
N SER A 276 -0.44 11.11 2.80
CA SER A 276 -0.62 9.96 1.90
C SER A 276 -1.77 9.05 2.32
N PHE A 277 -2.36 8.34 1.34
CA PHE A 277 -3.47 7.43 1.53
C PHE A 277 -3.28 6.18 0.67
N ASN A 278 -3.54 4.99 1.18
CA ASN A 278 -3.61 3.79 0.35
C ASN A 278 -4.87 2.96 0.62
N PHE A 279 -5.33 2.23 -0.39
CA PHE A 279 -6.21 1.09 -0.20
C PHE A 279 -6.00 0.02 -1.28
N ASN A 280 -6.55 -1.18 -1.09
CA ASN A 280 -6.37 -2.28 -2.03
C ASN A 280 -7.65 -2.54 -2.83
N PRO A 281 -7.70 -2.14 -4.11
CA PRO A 281 -8.70 -2.66 -5.04
C PRO A 281 -8.76 -4.19 -5.04
N HIS A 282 -7.61 -4.85 -4.90
CA HIS A 282 -7.53 -6.31 -4.84
C HIS A 282 -8.12 -6.95 -3.59
N LYS A 283 -8.54 -6.18 -2.58
CA LYS A 283 -9.22 -6.74 -1.40
C LYS A 283 -10.73 -6.83 -1.62
N TRP A 284 -11.38 -5.68 -1.86
CA TRP A 284 -12.84 -5.61 -1.87
C TRP A 284 -13.43 -4.79 -3.03
N MET A 285 -12.66 -4.58 -4.12
CA MET A 285 -13.11 -3.87 -5.33
C MET A 285 -13.07 -4.71 -6.61
N LEU A 286 -13.07 -6.04 -6.48
CA LEU A 286 -13.19 -7.00 -7.59
C LEU A 286 -12.07 -6.93 -8.66
N VAL A 287 -10.94 -6.32 -8.33
CA VAL A 287 -9.69 -6.37 -9.12
C VAL A 287 -8.84 -7.53 -8.60
N ASN A 288 -8.13 -8.24 -9.49
CA ASN A 288 -7.24 -9.33 -9.09
C ASN A 288 -6.04 -8.80 -8.30
N PHE A 289 -5.41 -9.69 -7.52
CA PHE A 289 -4.09 -9.42 -6.98
C PHE A 289 -3.03 -9.58 -8.09
N ASP A 290 -2.08 -8.66 -8.24
CA ASP A 290 -1.81 -7.46 -7.43
C ASP A 290 -2.51 -6.19 -7.96
N CYS A 291 -2.86 -5.28 -7.03
CA CYS A 291 -3.37 -3.93 -7.33
C CYS A 291 -3.60 -3.17 -6.02
N SER A 292 -2.66 -2.33 -5.60
CA SER A 292 -2.79 -1.44 -4.43
C SER A 292 -2.69 -0.01 -4.89
N ALA A 293 -3.69 0.82 -4.61
CA ALA A 293 -3.66 2.22 -5.02
C ALA A 293 -3.13 3.08 -3.88
N MET A 294 -2.22 4.00 -4.20
CA MET A 294 -1.62 4.94 -3.25
C MET A 294 -1.71 6.36 -3.81
N TRP A 295 -2.11 7.32 -2.97
CA TRP A 295 -2.11 8.74 -3.30
C TRP A 295 -1.19 9.51 -2.36
N LEU A 296 -0.61 10.57 -2.92
CA LEU A 296 0.39 11.42 -2.30
C LEU A 296 0.01 12.88 -2.55
N LYS A 297 0.10 13.73 -1.53
CA LYS A 297 -0.04 15.18 -1.72
C LYS A 297 1.20 15.81 -2.36
N GLN A 298 2.37 15.29 -2.00
CA GLN A 298 3.67 15.81 -2.43
C GLN A 298 4.57 14.63 -2.84
N PRO A 299 4.36 14.03 -4.02
CA PRO A 299 5.14 12.91 -4.52
C PRO A 299 6.64 13.21 -4.63
N ARG A 300 7.04 14.48 -4.75
CA ARG A 300 8.45 14.90 -4.79
C ARG A 300 9.30 14.34 -3.66
N TRP A 301 8.77 14.22 -2.44
CA TRP A 301 9.53 13.67 -1.32
C TRP A 301 9.87 12.19 -1.48
N ILE A 302 9.13 11.48 -2.32
CA ILE A 302 9.42 10.10 -2.73
C ILE A 302 10.33 10.11 -3.95
N VAL A 303 10.01 10.91 -4.97
CA VAL A 303 10.84 11.01 -6.19
C VAL A 303 12.28 11.37 -5.81
N ASP A 304 12.50 12.43 -5.03
CA ASP A 304 13.82 12.90 -4.62
C ASP A 304 14.55 11.87 -3.75
N ALA A 305 13.82 11.12 -2.92
CA ALA A 305 14.40 10.08 -2.07
C ALA A 305 14.94 8.89 -2.87
N PHE A 306 14.39 8.63 -4.05
CA PHE A 306 14.72 7.48 -4.90
C PHE A 306 15.33 7.88 -6.25
N ASN A 307 15.58 9.17 -6.48
CA ASN A 307 16.07 9.64 -7.76
C ASN A 307 17.49 9.14 -7.99
N VAL A 308 17.67 8.35 -9.04
CA VAL A 308 18.97 7.98 -9.61
C VAL A 308 18.89 8.40 -11.07
N ASP A 309 19.82 9.23 -11.53
CA ASP A 309 19.79 9.84 -12.87
C ASP A 309 20.86 9.25 -13.83
N PRO A 310 20.80 7.94 -14.16
CA PRO A 310 21.76 7.34 -15.07
C PRO A 310 21.43 7.73 -16.52
N LEU A 311 22.47 7.91 -17.33
CA LEU A 311 22.34 8.37 -18.72
C LEU A 311 21.38 7.52 -19.59
N TYR A 312 21.27 6.22 -19.33
CA TYR A 312 20.45 5.29 -20.10
C TYR A 312 18.93 5.38 -19.81
N LEU A 313 18.50 6.18 -18.82
CA LEU A 313 17.09 6.45 -18.53
C LEU A 313 16.62 7.85 -18.96
N LYS A 314 17.53 8.71 -19.46
CA LYS A 314 17.20 10.09 -19.83
C LYS A 314 16.34 10.18 -21.08
N HIS A 315 15.38 11.10 -21.06
CA HIS A 315 14.54 11.44 -22.21
C HIS A 315 14.06 12.90 -22.14
N GLU A 316 13.55 13.43 -23.26
CA GLU A 316 13.18 14.86 -23.36
C GLU A 316 12.04 15.28 -22.42
N GLN A 317 11.15 14.35 -22.07
CA GLN A 317 10.00 14.58 -21.16
C GLN A 317 10.30 14.28 -19.68
N GLN A 318 11.58 14.18 -19.27
CA GLN A 318 11.94 13.79 -17.90
C GLN A 318 11.46 14.85 -16.88
N GLY A 319 10.77 14.41 -15.82
CA GLY A 319 10.19 15.31 -14.82
C GLY A 319 8.87 15.98 -15.23
N SER A 320 8.32 15.66 -16.40
CA SER A 320 6.98 16.10 -16.79
C SER A 320 5.94 15.10 -16.27
N ALA A 321 4.94 15.59 -15.54
CA ALA A 321 3.76 14.83 -15.13
C ALA A 321 2.61 15.09 -16.13
N PRO A 322 1.83 14.05 -16.50
CA PRO A 322 0.64 14.21 -17.33
C PRO A 322 -0.43 15.14 -16.75
#